data_AF-A0A8G1EHA2-F1
#
_entry.id   AF-A0A8G1EHA2-F1
#
_cell.length_a   1.000
_cell.length_b   1.000
_cell.length_c   1.000
_cell.angle_alpha   90.00
_cell.angle_beta   90.00
_cell.angle_gamma   90.00
#
_symmetry.space_group_name_H-M   'P 1'
#
loop_
_entity.id
_entity.type
_entity.pdbx_description
1 polymer ?
#
loop_
_entity_poly.entity_id
_entity_poly.type
_entity_poly.pdbx_seq_one_letter_code
_entity_poly.pdbx_strand_id
1 'polypeptide(L)'
;MVQSIESRFETFSSNWLERCREYKTIAISEDLAAHIQKDLETDLYLFKIQAGITGEETGDLEKDIKQLQRYLSIALAKGRANHARETSRKRRFSRVPLREIIADHISSRRQAEGPREERR
;
A
#
# COMPACT_ATOMS: atom_id res chain seq x y z
N MET A 1 -36.23 4.41 15.12
CA MET A 1 -36.07 3.42 14.03
C MET A 1 -34.74 2.70 14.26
N VAL A 2 -34.77 1.37 14.35
CA VAL A 2 -33.54 0.56 14.44
C VAL A 2 -33.01 0.39 13.01
N GLN A 3 -31.73 0.70 12.76
CA GLN A 3 -31.11 0.48 11.44
C GLN A 3 -31.04 -1.01 11.14
N SER A 4 -31.33 -1.40 9.89
CA SER A 4 -31.21 -2.80 9.46
C SER A 4 -29.73 -3.24 9.45
N ILE A 5 -29.50 -4.55 9.53
CA ILE A 5 -28.15 -5.13 9.50
C ILE A 5 -27.47 -4.82 8.16
N GLU A 6 -28.22 -4.88 7.06
CA GLU A 6 -27.74 -4.58 5.71
C GLU A 6 -27.28 -3.13 5.60
N SER A 7 -28.06 -2.17 6.12
CA SER A 7 -27.68 -0.74 6.11
C SER A 7 -26.42 -0.47 6.97
N ARG A 8 -26.29 -1.16 8.10
CA ARG A 8 -25.08 -1.10 8.93
C ARG A 8 -23.88 -1.69 8.19
N PHE A 9 -24.06 -2.81 7.48
CA PHE A 9 -23.01 -3.42 6.67
C PHE A 9 -22.60 -2.56 5.48
N GLU A 10 -23.55 -1.88 4.84
CA GLU A 10 -23.27 -0.96 3.75
C GLU A 10 -22.35 0.19 4.20
N THR A 11 -22.62 0.75 5.39
CA THR A 11 -21.76 1.78 5.99
C THR A 11 -20.37 1.23 6.31
N PHE A 12 -20.33 0.06 6.94
CA PHE A 12 -19.09 -0.65 7.28
C PHE A 12 -18.22 -0.94 6.04
N SER A 13 -18.83 -1.53 5.01
CA SER A 13 -18.15 -1.94 3.79
C SER A 13 -17.71 -0.73 2.96
N SER A 14 -18.46 0.36 2.95
CA SER A 14 -18.08 1.61 2.29
C SER A 14 -16.76 2.18 2.82
N ASN A 15 -16.59 2.20 4.15
CA ASN A 15 -15.34 2.65 4.77
C ASN A 15 -14.15 1.77 4.36
N TRP A 16 -14.34 0.45 4.34
CA TRP A 16 -13.30 -0.48 3.89
C TRP A 16 -13.00 -0.37 2.39
N LEU A 17 -14.01 -0.12 1.55
CA LEU A 17 -13.83 0.09 0.12
C LEU A 17 -13.05 1.37 -0.19
N GLU A 18 -13.21 2.42 0.61
CA GLU A 18 -12.41 3.65 0.52
C GLU A 18 -10.93 3.36 0.83
N ARG A 19 -10.64 2.70 1.95
CA ARG A 19 -9.27 2.22 2.28
C ARG A 19 -8.68 1.35 1.17
N CYS A 20 -9.49 0.47 0.57
CA CYS A 20 -9.06 -0.35 -0.57
C CYS A 20 -8.70 0.47 -1.82
N ARG A 21 -9.26 1.67 -2.01
CA ARG A 21 -8.86 2.56 -3.12
C ARG A 21 -7.45 3.10 -2.88
N GLU A 22 -7.15 3.50 -1.65
CA GLU A 22 -5.82 3.98 -1.25
C GLU A 22 -4.76 2.87 -1.35
N TYR A 23 -5.09 1.66 -0.90
CA TYR A 23 -4.17 0.52 -0.94
C TYR A 23 -3.72 0.13 -2.35
N LYS A 24 -4.51 0.46 -3.38
CA LYS A 24 -4.14 0.21 -4.78
C LYS A 24 -3.04 1.14 -5.29
N THR A 25 -2.89 2.33 -4.69
CA THR A 25 -1.98 3.37 -5.18
C THR A 25 -0.67 3.43 -4.41
N ILE A 26 -0.66 3.01 -3.15
CA ILE A 26 0.55 3.01 -2.32
C ILE A 26 1.39 1.74 -2.53
N ALA A 27 2.64 1.78 -2.04
CA ALA A 27 3.51 0.60 -1.94
C ALA A 27 3.25 -0.10 -0.60
N ILE A 28 2.87 -1.38 -0.64
CA ILE A 28 2.53 -2.18 0.55
C ILE A 28 3.51 -3.36 0.65
N SER A 29 4.18 -3.50 1.78
CA SER A 29 5.02 -4.67 2.10
C SER A 29 4.16 -5.90 2.43
N GLU A 30 4.77 -7.09 2.45
CA GLU A 30 4.04 -8.32 2.80
C GLU A 30 3.50 -8.28 4.24
N ASP A 31 4.32 -7.82 5.20
CA ASP A 31 3.93 -7.70 6.61
C ASP A 31 2.74 -6.75 6.79
N LEU A 32 2.77 -5.59 6.11
CA LEU A 32 1.68 -4.62 6.17
C LEU A 32 0.41 -5.18 5.51
N ALA A 33 0.52 -5.93 4.41
CA ALA A 33 -0.62 -6.59 3.80
C ALA A 33 -1.26 -7.63 4.73
N ALA A 34 -0.45 -8.41 5.45
CA ALA A 34 -0.94 -9.36 6.44
C ALA A 34 -1.65 -8.66 7.61
N HIS A 35 -1.12 -7.54 8.07
CA HIS A 35 -1.75 -6.74 9.12
C HIS A 35 -3.11 -6.18 8.68
N ILE A 36 -3.18 -5.56 7.50
CA ILE A 36 -4.43 -5.01 6.95
C ILE A 36 -5.48 -6.12 6.77
N GLN A 37 -5.06 -7.31 6.36
CA GLN A 37 -5.99 -8.43 6.22
C GLN A 37 -6.57 -8.88 7.56
N LYS A 38 -5.73 -8.95 8.61
CA LYS A 38 -6.16 -9.25 9.97
C LYS A 38 -7.09 -8.17 10.54
N ASP A 39 -6.86 -6.91 10.20
CA ASP A 39 -7.75 -5.81 10.59
C ASP A 39 -9.16 -6.01 10.02
N LEU A 40 -9.28 -6.34 8.73
CA LEU A 40 -10.60 -6.62 8.12
C LEU A 40 -11.29 -7.81 8.79
N GLU A 41 -10.54 -8.88 9.08
CA GLU A 41 -11.08 -10.07 9.75
C GLU A 41 -11.60 -9.73 11.16
N THR A 42 -10.87 -8.91 11.90
CA THR A 42 -11.25 -8.44 13.24
C THR A 42 -12.49 -7.56 13.19
N ASP A 43 -12.52 -6.61 12.25
CA ASP A 43 -13.63 -5.70 12.04
C ASP A 43 -14.92 -6.46 11.65
N LEU A 44 -14.81 -7.45 10.75
CA LEU A 44 -15.91 -8.32 10.36
C LEU A 44 -16.41 -9.17 11.54
N TYR A 45 -15.51 -9.68 12.37
CA TYR A 45 -15.86 -10.44 13.56
C TYR A 45 -16.65 -9.57 14.55
N LEU A 46 -16.18 -8.36 14.84
CA LEU A 46 -16.87 -7.40 15.71
C LEU A 46 -18.23 -7.00 15.13
N PHE A 47 -18.31 -6.79 13.82
CA PHE A 47 -19.57 -6.51 13.14
C PHE A 47 -20.58 -7.65 13.35
N LYS A 48 -20.17 -8.92 13.14
CA LYS A 48 -21.03 -10.09 13.33
C LYS A 48 -21.56 -10.18 14.77
N ILE A 49 -20.71 -9.94 15.78
CA ILE A 49 -21.13 -9.88 17.20
C ILE A 49 -22.17 -8.78 17.43
N GLN A 50 -21.88 -7.56 16.97
CA GLN A 50 -22.78 -6.40 17.16
C GLN A 50 -24.09 -6.51 16.38
N ALA A 51 -24.13 -7.32 15.33
CA ALA A 51 -25.32 -7.62 14.56
C ALA A 51 -26.11 -8.81 15.13
N GLY A 52 -25.59 -9.49 16.17
CA GLY A 52 -26.23 -10.69 16.73
C GLY A 52 -26.20 -11.88 15.79
N ILE A 53 -25.29 -11.91 14.82
CA ILE A 53 -25.19 -12.96 13.81
C ILE A 53 -24.37 -14.11 14.40
N THR A 54 -25.04 -15.18 14.81
CA THR A 54 -24.44 -16.35 15.47
C THR A 54 -24.47 -17.62 14.62
N GLY A 55 -24.98 -17.56 13.38
CA GLY A 55 -25.11 -18.72 12.47
C GLY A 55 -25.09 -18.36 10.97
N GLU A 56 -25.51 -19.31 10.11
CA GLU A 56 -25.57 -19.20 8.64
C GLU A 56 -26.73 -18.32 8.10
N GLU A 57 -27.48 -17.63 8.95
CA GLU A 57 -28.77 -17.01 8.63
C GLU A 57 -28.73 -15.75 7.73
N THR A 58 -27.60 -15.43 7.12
CA THR A 58 -27.46 -14.22 6.29
C THR A 58 -26.76 -14.53 4.98
N GLY A 59 -27.37 -15.40 4.17
CA GLY A 59 -26.80 -15.86 2.90
C GLY A 59 -26.36 -14.72 1.96
N ASP A 60 -27.09 -13.61 1.91
CA ASP A 60 -26.71 -12.45 1.09
C ASP A 60 -25.61 -11.60 1.73
N LEU A 61 -25.65 -11.37 3.04
CA LEU A 61 -24.59 -10.68 3.77
C LEU A 61 -23.25 -11.44 3.68
N GLU A 62 -23.29 -12.77 3.74
CA GLU A 62 -22.09 -13.61 3.62
C GLU A 62 -21.47 -13.50 2.22
N LYS A 63 -22.28 -13.30 1.17
CA LYS A 63 -21.79 -12.99 -0.18
C LYS A 63 -21.13 -11.62 -0.21
N ASP A 64 -21.74 -10.61 0.42
CA ASP A 64 -21.21 -9.25 0.45
C ASP A 64 -19.90 -9.16 1.24
N ILE A 65 -19.79 -9.90 2.35
CA ILE A 65 -18.55 -10.06 3.12
C ILE A 65 -17.46 -10.68 2.26
N LYS A 66 -17.75 -11.78 1.54
CA LYS A 66 -16.79 -12.41 0.63
C LYS A 66 -16.37 -11.47 -0.49
N GLN A 67 -17.29 -10.67 -1.01
CA GLN A 67 -17.00 -9.66 -2.03
C GLN A 67 -16.06 -8.58 -1.49
N LEU A 68 -16.28 -8.10 -0.27
CA LEU A 68 -15.39 -7.14 0.40
C LEU A 68 -13.98 -7.70 0.60
N GLN A 69 -13.87 -8.93 1.10
CA GLN A 69 -12.59 -9.63 1.25
C GLN A 69 -11.85 -9.78 -0.09
N ARG A 70 -12.58 -10.10 -1.16
CA ARG A 70 -12.01 -10.18 -2.51
C ARG A 70 -11.50 -8.82 -3.01
N TYR A 71 -12.25 -7.74 -2.75
CA TYR A 71 -11.81 -6.39 -3.10
C TYR A 71 -10.53 -6.00 -2.37
N LEU A 72 -10.43 -6.32 -1.08
CA LEU A 72 -9.22 -6.09 -0.30
C LEU A 72 -8.04 -6.88 -0.87
N SER A 73 -8.23 -8.17 -1.15
CA SER A 73 -7.19 -9.02 -1.73
C SER A 73 -6.60 -8.45 -3.02
N ILE A 74 -7.47 -7.94 -3.92
CA ILE A 74 -7.05 -7.27 -5.16
C ILE A 74 -6.29 -5.98 -4.87
N ALA A 75 -6.75 -5.18 -3.90
CA ALA A 75 -6.10 -3.94 -3.53
C ALA A 75 -4.68 -4.18 -2.97
N LEU A 76 -4.54 -5.15 -2.07
CA LEU A 76 -3.25 -5.54 -1.50
C LEU A 76 -2.31 -6.12 -2.55
N ALA A 77 -2.82 -6.92 -3.50
CA ALA A 77 -2.01 -7.44 -4.61
C ALA A 77 -1.44 -6.29 -5.47
N LYS A 78 -2.24 -5.25 -5.75
CA LYS A 78 -1.78 -4.05 -6.45
C LYS A 78 -0.74 -3.27 -5.63
N GLY A 79 -0.98 -3.08 -4.34
CA GLY A 79 -0.04 -2.42 -3.43
C GLY A 79 1.31 -3.14 -3.34
N ARG A 80 1.31 -4.47 -3.28
CA ARG A 80 2.54 -5.30 -3.33
C ARG A 80 3.27 -5.18 -4.67
N ALA A 81 2.54 -5.15 -5.78
CA ALA A 81 3.14 -4.94 -7.09
C ALA A 81 3.82 -3.55 -7.18
N ASN A 82 3.24 -2.51 -6.58
CA ASN A 82 3.86 -1.18 -6.48
C ASN A 82 5.14 -1.22 -5.63
N HIS A 83 5.11 -1.91 -4.48
CA HIS A 83 6.29 -2.10 -3.63
C HIS A 83 7.44 -2.81 -4.35
N ALA A 84 7.13 -3.87 -5.12
CA ALA A 84 8.12 -4.57 -5.94
C ALA A 84 8.73 -3.66 -7.03
N ARG A 85 7.92 -2.82 -7.69
CA ARG A 85 8.37 -1.84 -8.68
C ARG A 85 9.28 -0.78 -8.08
N GLU A 86 8.94 -0.26 -6.90
CA GLU A 86 9.74 0.75 -6.21
C GLU A 86 11.09 0.18 -5.75
N THR A 87 11.08 -1.01 -5.15
CA THR A 87 12.29 -1.74 -4.75
C THR A 87 13.20 -2.00 -5.95
N SER A 88 12.62 -2.36 -7.10
CA SER A 88 13.35 -2.56 -8.35
C SER A 88 13.92 -1.26 -8.92
N ARG A 89 13.21 -0.13 -8.82
CA ARG A 89 13.73 1.19 -9.21
C ARG A 89 14.92 1.61 -8.34
N LYS A 90 14.81 1.48 -7.01
CA LYS A 90 15.92 1.78 -6.07
C LYS A 90 17.18 0.98 -6.40
N ARG A 91 17.04 -0.31 -6.74
CA ARG A 91 18.16 -1.16 -7.19
C ARG A 91 18.77 -0.75 -8.54
N ARG A 92 18.01 -0.12 -9.44
CA ARG A 92 18.56 0.42 -10.71
C ARG A 92 19.38 1.69 -10.48
N PHE A 93 18.97 2.54 -9.54
CA PHE A 93 19.74 3.75 -9.20
C PHE A 93 21.01 3.45 -8.39
N SER A 94 21.09 2.33 -7.67
CA SER A 94 22.35 1.89 -7.02
C SER A 94 23.37 1.29 -8.00
N ARG A 95 23.06 1.26 -9.31
CA ARG A 95 23.94 0.78 -10.38
C ARG A 95 24.52 1.91 -11.21
N VAL A 96 24.56 3.16 -10.70
CA VAL A 96 25.48 4.14 -11.27
C VAL A 96 26.88 3.58 -11.00
N PRO A 97 27.65 3.20 -12.03
CA PRO A 97 28.96 2.64 -11.81
C PRO A 97 29.82 3.70 -11.12
N LEU A 98 30.61 3.32 -10.12
CA LEU A 98 31.46 4.23 -9.33
C LEU A 98 32.26 5.21 -10.20
N ARG A 99 32.63 4.80 -11.42
CA ARG A 99 33.30 5.64 -12.42
C ARG A 99 32.54 6.94 -12.75
N GLU A 100 31.20 6.92 -12.78
CA GLU A 100 30.37 8.08 -13.11
C GLU A 100 30.24 9.02 -11.90
N ILE A 101 30.16 8.46 -10.68
CA ILE A 101 30.19 9.24 -9.42
C ILE A 101 31.57 9.91 -9.23
N ILE A 102 32.65 9.20 -9.54
CA ILE A 102 34.02 9.71 -9.45
C ILE A 102 34.26 10.79 -10.53
N ALA A 103 33.76 10.59 -11.76
CA ALA A 103 33.88 11.58 -12.84
C ALA A 103 33.16 12.90 -12.49
N ASP A 104 31.97 12.85 -11.90
CA ASP A 104 31.26 14.04 -11.43
C ASP A 104 31.98 14.72 -10.25
N HIS A 105 32.55 13.95 -9.33
CA HIS A 105 33.33 14.49 -8.21
C HIS A 105 34.64 15.16 -8.65
N ILE A 106 35.34 14.59 -9.64
CA ILE A 106 36.57 15.16 -10.22
C ILE A 106 36.25 16.42 -11.02
N SER A 107 35.18 16.40 -11.83
CA SER A 107 34.74 17.56 -12.61
C SER A 107 34.34 18.73 -11.70
N SER A 108 33.68 18.42 -10.57
CA SER A 108 33.30 19.43 -9.58
C SER A 108 34.51 20.03 -8.84
N ARG A 109 35.58 19.26 -8.59
CA ARG A 109 36.84 19.80 -8.03
C ARG A 109 37.61 20.66 -9.02
N ARG A 110 37.63 20.31 -10.31
CA ARG A 110 38.34 21.09 -11.35
C ARG A 110 37.69 22.44 -11.65
N GLN A 111 36.41 22.64 -11.34
CA GLN A 111 35.78 23.96 -11.44
C GLN A 111 36.03 24.84 -10.20
N ALA A 112 36.37 24.26 -9.05
CA ALA A 112 36.71 25.00 -7.84
C ALA A 112 38.17 25.51 -7.84
N GLU A 113 39.06 24.85 -8.60
CA GLU A 113 40.42 25.32 -8.86
C GLU A 113 40.42 26.15 -10.15
N GLY A 114 40.03 27.42 -10.04
CA GLY A 114 40.14 28.39 -11.14
C GLY A 114 41.59 28.50 -11.66
N PRO A 115 41.79 28.94 -12.92
CA PRO A 115 43.10 28.97 -13.55
C PRO A 115 44.05 29.85 -12.72
N ARG A 116 45.16 29.25 -12.24
CA ARG A 116 46.28 30.02 -11.66
C ARG A 116 46.84 30.91 -12.76
N GLU A 117 46.53 32.21 -12.67
CA GLU A 117 47.25 33.25 -13.40
C GLU A 117 48.74 33.12 -13.12
N GLU A 118 49.47 32.75 -14.16
CA GLU A 118 50.92 32.74 -14.20
C GLU A 118 51.39 34.21 -14.24
N ARG A 119 51.58 34.80 -13.04
CA ARG A 119 52.16 36.14 -12.91
C ARG A 119 53.65 36.06 -13.24
N ARG A 120 54.01 36.63 -14.40
CA ARG A 120 55.38 36.99 -14.77
C ARG A 120 55.91 38.12 -13.91
#